data_AF-A0A2V8HP62-F1
#
_entry.id   AF-A0A2V8HP62-F1
#
_cell.length_a   1.000
_cell.length_b   1.000
_cell.length_c   1.000
_cell.angle_alpha   90.00
_cell.angle_beta   90.00
_cell.angle_gamma   90.00
#
_symmetry.space_group_name_H-M   'P 1'
#
loop_
_entity.id
_entity.type
_entity.pdbx_description
1 polymer ?
#
loop_
_entity_poly.entity_id
_entity_poly.type
_entity_poly.pdbx_seq_one_letter_code
_entity_poly.pdbx_strand_id
1 'polypeptide(L)'
;MSPDEAVALSFAVLSDLPRIGLTERLHADDPHLLELARSLLPHASRVRTAAAKRGIHAVAWNEPQFPTALLTLSDMPPALWYRGMLDALNVPAVAIVGSRVASPIAIETATRIANDLASRGITVVSGLARGVDSAA
;
A
#
# COMPACT_ATOMS: atom_id res chain seq x y z
N MET A 1 10.29 -4.88 -16.37
CA MET A 1 10.43 -5.47 -15.02
C MET A 1 9.36 -6.53 -14.82
N SER A 2 9.67 -7.67 -14.20
CA SER A 2 8.69 -8.71 -13.83
C SER A 2 7.98 -8.38 -12.50
N PRO A 3 6.78 -8.93 -12.22
CA PRO A 3 6.10 -8.75 -10.93
C PRO A 3 6.96 -9.16 -9.74
N ASP A 4 7.74 -10.24 -9.88
CA ASP A 4 8.64 -10.71 -8.81
C ASP A 4 9.79 -9.73 -8.56
N GLU A 5 10.35 -9.11 -9.61
CA GLU A 5 11.36 -8.06 -9.48
C GLU A 5 10.77 -6.80 -8.80
N ALA A 6 9.56 -6.41 -9.17
CA ALA A 6 8.86 -5.28 -8.55
C ALA A 6 8.57 -5.53 -7.06
N VAL A 7 8.09 -6.73 -6.70
CA VAL A 7 7.96 -7.15 -5.29
C VAL A 7 9.30 -7.15 -4.58
N ALA A 8 10.38 -7.59 -5.23
CA ALA A 8 11.71 -7.59 -4.63
C ALA A 8 12.19 -6.18 -4.25
N LEU A 9 11.91 -5.17 -5.08
CA LEU A 9 12.23 -3.77 -4.77
C LEU A 9 11.52 -3.23 -3.52
N SER A 10 10.41 -3.83 -3.08
CA SER A 10 9.77 -3.44 -1.80
C SER A 10 10.62 -3.72 -0.55
N PHE A 11 11.70 -4.51 -0.68
CA PHE A 11 12.66 -4.81 0.38
C PHE A 11 13.93 -3.96 0.34
N ALA A 12 14.10 -3.11 -0.68
CA ALA A 12 15.22 -2.18 -0.73
C ALA A 12 15.09 -1.14 0.39
N VAL A 13 16.22 -0.75 0.98
CA VAL A 13 16.23 0.40 1.90
C VAL A 13 16.22 1.70 1.10
N LEU A 14 15.85 2.82 1.73
CA LEU A 14 15.71 4.12 1.05
C LEU A 14 17.01 4.61 0.39
N SER A 15 18.18 4.19 0.89
CA SER A 15 19.47 4.48 0.26
C SER A 15 19.61 3.79 -1.10
N ASP A 16 19.05 2.59 -1.24
CA ASP A 16 19.15 1.77 -2.44
C ASP A 16 18.01 2.11 -3.43
N LEU A 17 16.88 2.57 -2.90
CA LEU A 17 15.70 2.95 -3.66
C LEU A 17 15.23 4.38 -3.32
N PRO A 18 15.86 5.42 -3.91
CA PRO A 18 15.42 6.79 -3.76
C PRO A 18 13.97 6.96 -4.24
N ARG A 19 13.15 7.64 -3.44
CA ARG A 19 11.72 7.87 -3.74
C ARG A 19 11.48 8.96 -4.77
N ILE A 20 12.41 9.91 -4.88
CA ILE A 20 12.32 10.99 -5.87
C ILE A 20 12.48 10.39 -7.27
N GLY A 21 11.49 10.62 -8.14
CA GLY A 21 11.47 10.11 -9.51
C GLY A 21 11.32 8.60 -9.62
N LEU A 22 10.88 7.91 -8.54
CA LEU A 22 10.81 6.46 -8.52
C LEU A 22 9.80 5.95 -9.55
N THR A 23 8.64 6.57 -9.65
CA THR A 23 7.58 6.15 -10.57
C THR A 23 8.06 6.18 -12.02
N GLU A 24 8.71 7.26 -12.45
CA GLU A 24 9.27 7.39 -13.79
C GLU A 24 10.32 6.31 -14.08
N ARG A 25 11.18 6.02 -13.09
CA ARG A 25 12.24 4.99 -13.21
C ARG A 25 11.68 3.57 -13.26
N LEU A 26 10.61 3.28 -12.51
CA LEU A 26 9.88 2.02 -12.59
C LEU A 26 9.27 1.84 -13.98
N HIS A 27 8.60 2.88 -14.52
CA HIS A 27 8.03 2.85 -15.86
C HIS A 27 9.08 2.74 -16.97
N ALA A 28 10.26 3.33 -16.77
CA ALA A 28 11.36 3.32 -17.73
C ALA A 28 12.19 2.02 -17.70
N ASP A 29 11.84 1.05 -16.84
CA ASP A 29 12.64 -0.17 -16.62
C ASP A 29 14.12 0.15 -16.36
N ASP A 30 14.38 1.10 -15.45
CA ASP A 30 15.72 1.56 -15.10
C ASP A 30 16.66 0.37 -14.82
N PRO A 31 17.78 0.23 -15.57
CA PRO A 31 18.72 -0.89 -15.41
C PRO A 31 19.23 -1.07 -13.98
N HIS A 32 19.44 0.02 -13.24
CA HIS A 32 19.89 -0.02 -11.86
C HIS A 32 18.82 -0.64 -10.94
N LEU A 33 17.54 -0.32 -11.18
CA LEU A 33 16.44 -0.93 -10.43
C LEU A 33 16.30 -2.42 -10.75
N LEU A 34 16.49 -2.81 -12.01
CA LEU A 34 16.47 -4.22 -12.41
C LEU A 34 17.61 -5.01 -11.75
N GLU A 35 18.81 -4.46 -11.72
CA GLU A 35 19.96 -5.07 -11.04
C GLU A 35 19.71 -5.23 -9.53
N LEU A 36 19.24 -4.16 -8.88
CA LEU A 36 18.88 -4.18 -7.47
C LEU A 36 17.78 -5.22 -7.18
N ALA A 37 16.71 -5.24 -7.98
CA ALA A 37 15.63 -6.20 -7.85
C ALA A 37 16.13 -7.65 -7.90
N ARG A 38 16.99 -7.97 -8.88
CA ARG A 38 17.57 -9.31 -9.06
C ARG A 38 18.41 -9.75 -7.87
N SER A 39 19.15 -8.82 -7.26
CA SER A 39 19.92 -9.10 -6.05
C SER A 39 19.02 -9.45 -4.85
N LEU A 40 17.79 -8.91 -4.81
CA LEU A 40 16.82 -9.09 -3.73
C LEU A 40 15.86 -10.26 -3.96
N LEU A 41 15.75 -10.81 -5.18
CA LEU A 41 14.82 -11.88 -5.54
C LEU A 41 14.84 -13.08 -4.58
N PRO A 42 16.01 -13.65 -4.18
CA PRO A 42 16.03 -14.80 -3.28
C PRO A 42 15.41 -14.50 -1.90
N HIS A 43 15.62 -13.29 -1.39
CA HIS A 43 15.02 -12.83 -0.14
C HIS A 43 13.52 -12.63 -0.29
N ALA A 44 13.11 -11.91 -1.34
CA ALA A 44 11.72 -11.60 -1.63
C ALA A 44 10.86 -12.87 -1.80
N SER A 45 11.36 -13.87 -2.53
CA SER A 45 10.69 -15.16 -2.74
C SER A 45 10.44 -15.91 -1.42
N ARG A 46 11.45 -15.96 -0.54
CA ARG A 46 11.33 -16.55 0.81
C ARG A 46 10.28 -15.82 1.64
N VAL A 47 10.33 -14.50 1.70
CA VAL A 47 9.40 -13.70 2.51
C VAL A 47 7.98 -13.83 1.97
N ARG A 48 7.77 -13.75 0.65
CA ARG A 48 6.46 -13.91 0.01
C ARG A 48 5.85 -15.27 0.30
N THR A 49 6.64 -16.34 0.22
CA THR A 49 6.18 -17.70 0.55
C THR A 49 5.76 -17.80 2.03
N ALA A 50 6.52 -17.20 2.94
CA ALA A 50 6.20 -17.20 4.37
C ALA A 50 4.96 -16.33 4.70
N ALA A 51 4.82 -15.19 4.03
CA ALA A 51 3.68 -14.27 4.16
C ALA A 51 2.38 -14.89 3.63
N ALA A 52 2.43 -15.59 2.49
CA ALA A 52 1.27 -16.28 1.90
C ALA A 52 0.67 -17.30 2.87
N LYS A 53 1.51 -18.03 3.63
CA LYS A 53 1.07 -18.96 4.69
C LYS A 53 0.32 -18.26 5.84
N ARG A 54 0.38 -16.92 5.93
CA ARG A 54 -0.30 -16.08 6.93
C ARG A 54 -1.43 -15.24 6.31
N GLY A 55 -1.82 -15.54 5.06
CA GLY A 55 -2.84 -14.79 4.33
C GLY A 55 -2.42 -13.39 3.90
N ILE A 56 -1.11 -13.12 3.84
CA ILE A 56 -0.55 -11.86 3.36
C ILE A 56 -0.04 -12.08 1.95
N HIS A 57 -0.49 -11.25 1.03
CA HIS A 57 -0.16 -11.28 -0.39
C HIS A 57 0.52 -9.98 -0.80
N ALA A 58 1.16 -9.99 -1.97
CA ALA A 58 1.76 -8.80 -2.56
C ALA A 58 1.23 -8.68 -4.00
N VAL A 59 1.00 -7.45 -4.43
CA VAL A 59 0.68 -7.08 -5.82
C VAL A 59 1.71 -6.05 -6.29
N ALA A 60 2.35 -6.31 -7.42
CA ALA A 60 3.31 -5.42 -8.04
C ALA A 60 2.63 -4.27 -8.78
N TRP A 61 3.31 -3.14 -8.91
CA TRP A 61 2.80 -1.94 -9.59
C TRP A 61 2.35 -2.17 -11.04
N ASN A 62 2.94 -3.17 -11.70
CA ASN A 62 2.67 -3.54 -13.09
C ASN A 62 1.66 -4.69 -13.23
N GLU A 63 0.98 -5.07 -12.16
CA GLU A 63 -0.12 -6.04 -12.20
C GLU A 63 -1.48 -5.35 -12.33
N PRO A 64 -2.44 -5.93 -13.08
CA PRO A 64 -3.77 -5.34 -13.28
C PRO A 64 -4.56 -5.07 -11.98
N GLN A 65 -4.30 -5.83 -10.92
CA GLN A 65 -4.97 -5.70 -9.64
C GLN A 65 -4.40 -4.56 -8.78
N PHE A 66 -3.29 -3.94 -9.19
CA PHE A 66 -2.67 -2.87 -8.42
C PHE A 66 -3.60 -1.63 -8.35
N PRO A 67 -3.81 -1.03 -7.17
CA PRO A 67 -4.77 0.05 -7.02
C PRO A 67 -4.46 1.26 -7.90
N THR A 68 -5.40 1.66 -8.75
CA THR A 68 -5.19 2.73 -9.72
C THR A 68 -4.86 4.08 -9.07
N ALA A 69 -5.41 4.35 -7.88
CA ALA A 69 -5.11 5.56 -7.12
C ALA A 69 -3.62 5.70 -6.72
N LEU A 70 -2.88 4.58 -6.64
CA LEU A 70 -1.45 4.59 -6.32
C LEU A 70 -0.58 4.80 -7.57
N LEU A 71 -1.06 4.41 -8.76
CA LEU A 71 -0.36 4.59 -10.03
C LEU A 71 -0.10 6.07 -10.36
N THR A 72 -0.88 6.99 -9.79
CA THR A 72 -0.76 8.43 -10.05
C THR A 72 0.24 9.13 -9.13
N LEU A 73 0.83 8.42 -8.15
CA LEU A 73 1.81 8.99 -7.22
C LEU A 73 3.19 9.07 -7.87
N SER A 74 3.92 10.16 -7.62
CA SER A 74 5.31 10.33 -8.09
C SER A 74 6.31 9.40 -7.39
N ASP A 75 5.92 8.85 -6.25
CA ASP A 75 6.72 7.94 -5.40
C ASP A 75 5.98 6.62 -5.11
N MET A 76 5.22 6.15 -6.10
CA MET A 76 4.43 4.92 -6.01
C MET A 76 5.26 3.74 -5.47
N PRO A 77 4.71 2.92 -4.56
CA PRO A 77 5.41 1.74 -4.09
C PRO A 77 5.58 0.69 -5.21
N PRO A 78 6.76 0.06 -5.37
CA PRO A 78 6.97 -0.99 -6.37
C PRO A 78 6.03 -2.20 -6.18
N ALA A 79 5.61 -2.46 -4.95
CA ALA A 79 4.58 -3.44 -4.64
C ALA A 79 3.80 -3.03 -3.40
N LEU A 80 2.53 -3.43 -3.35
CA LEU A 80 1.65 -3.29 -2.22
C LEU A 80 1.44 -4.64 -1.55
N TRP A 81 1.80 -4.73 -0.27
CA TRP A 81 1.51 -5.89 0.57
C TRP A 81 0.16 -5.72 1.26
N TYR A 82 -0.67 -6.75 1.23
CA TYR A 82 -2.04 -6.68 1.74
C TYR A 82 -2.48 -7.98 2.40
N ARG A 83 -3.46 -7.86 3.29
CA ARG A 83 -4.20 -8.98 3.89
C ARG A 83 -5.68 -8.64 3.89
N GLY A 84 -6.49 -9.51 3.29
CA GLY A 84 -7.91 -9.26 3.06
C GLY A 84 -8.22 -9.01 1.58
N MET A 85 -9.26 -8.24 1.31
CA MET A 85 -9.78 -8.01 -0.04
C MET A 85 -9.14 -6.76 -0.67
N LEU A 86 -8.34 -6.95 -1.72
CA LEU A 86 -7.68 -5.86 -2.43
C LEU A 86 -8.68 -4.96 -3.18
N ASP A 87 -9.79 -5.53 -3.64
CA ASP A 87 -10.85 -4.83 -4.39
C ASP A 87 -11.49 -3.68 -3.61
N ALA A 88 -11.38 -3.68 -2.28
CA ALA A 88 -11.82 -2.56 -1.44
C ALA A 88 -11.09 -1.24 -1.75
N LEU A 89 -9.93 -1.30 -2.43
CA LEU A 89 -9.16 -0.14 -2.88
C LEU A 89 -9.56 0.37 -4.28
N ASN A 90 -10.45 -0.34 -4.99
CA ASN A 90 -10.90 -0.01 -6.35
C ASN A 90 -12.34 0.53 -6.38
N VAL A 91 -12.85 0.97 -5.24
CA VAL A 91 -14.15 1.66 -5.09
C VAL A 91 -13.90 3.08 -4.56
N PRO A 92 -14.89 3.99 -4.64
CA PRO A 92 -14.76 5.31 -4.02
C PRO A 92 -14.34 5.20 -2.55
N ALA A 93 -13.32 5.96 -2.17
CA ALA A 93 -12.73 5.89 -0.86
C ALA A 93 -12.55 7.28 -0.24
N VAL A 94 -12.68 7.36 1.08
CA VAL A 94 -12.45 8.58 1.86
C VAL A 94 -11.46 8.29 2.98
N ALA A 95 -10.42 9.12 3.07
CA ALA A 95 -9.49 9.06 4.18
C ALA A 95 -10.08 9.76 5.41
N ILE A 96 -10.10 9.07 6.55
CA ILE A 96 -10.41 9.68 7.86
C ILE A 96 -9.15 9.63 8.71
N VAL A 97 -8.65 10.81 9.07
CA VAL A 97 -7.43 11.00 9.85
C VAL A 97 -7.67 12.00 10.97
N GLY A 98 -6.94 11.87 12.09
CA GLY A 98 -7.03 12.86 13.15
C GLY A 98 -6.09 12.62 14.33
N SER A 99 -6.42 13.23 15.47
CA SER A 99 -5.57 13.19 16.67
C SER A 99 -5.38 11.78 17.22
N ARG A 100 -4.14 11.46 17.65
CA ARG A 100 -3.82 10.24 18.41
C ARG A 100 -4.35 10.25 19.83
N VAL A 101 -4.65 11.43 20.35
CA VAL A 101 -5.30 11.69 21.65
C VAL A 101 -6.58 12.45 21.34
N ALA A 102 -7.61 11.71 20.94
CA ALA A 102 -8.89 12.27 20.50
C ALA A 102 -9.83 12.45 21.71
N SER A 103 -10.62 13.53 21.69
CA SER A 103 -11.70 13.71 22.66
C SER A 103 -12.85 12.73 22.38
N PRO A 104 -13.73 12.45 23.36
CA PRO A 104 -14.90 11.60 23.15
C PRO A 104 -15.75 12.01 21.95
N ILE A 105 -15.97 13.32 21.77
CA ILE A 105 -16.73 13.86 20.63
C ILE A 105 -16.04 13.60 19.28
N ALA A 106 -14.70 13.65 19.23
CA ALA A 106 -13.97 13.36 18.00
C ALA A 106 -14.06 11.87 17.64
N ILE A 107 -13.98 10.97 18.63
CA ILE A 107 -14.18 9.53 18.46
C ILE A 107 -15.59 9.23 17.94
N GLU A 108 -16.62 9.80 18.58
CA GLU A 108 -18.01 9.63 18.16
C GLU A 108 -18.25 10.15 16.74
N THR A 109 -17.69 11.32 16.42
CA THR A 109 -17.82 11.93 15.09
C THR A 109 -17.16 11.06 14.02
N ALA A 110 -15.93 10.59 14.25
CA ALA A 110 -15.22 9.70 13.33
C ALA A 110 -16.01 8.40 13.09
N THR A 111 -16.49 7.78 14.17
CA THR A 111 -17.30 6.55 14.12
C THR A 111 -18.58 6.77 13.31
N ARG A 112 -19.29 7.87 13.53
CA ARG A 112 -20.55 8.16 12.82
C ARG A 112 -20.33 8.40 11.34
N ILE A 113 -19.30 9.18 10.98
CA ILE A 113 -18.97 9.47 9.58
C ILE A 113 -18.54 8.18 8.86
N ALA A 114 -17.67 7.38 9.48
CA ALA A 114 -17.21 6.13 8.90
C ALA A 114 -18.36 5.15 8.63
N ASN A 115 -19.28 4.99 9.59
CA ASN A 115 -20.45 4.13 9.42
C ASN A 115 -21.39 4.62 8.30
N ASP A 116 -21.66 5.92 8.20
CA ASP A 116 -22.51 6.46 7.13
C ASP A 116 -21.87 6.26 5.75
N LEU A 117 -20.56 6.50 5.61
CA LEU A 117 -19.82 6.25 4.37
C LEU A 117 -19.82 4.76 3.99
N ALA A 118 -19.49 3.87 4.93
CA ALA A 118 -19.45 2.43 4.70
C ALA A 118 -20.83 1.89 4.31
N SER A 119 -21.90 2.38 4.95
CA SER A 119 -23.29 1.98 4.62
C SER A 119 -23.72 2.34 3.20
N ARG A 120 -23.00 3.28 2.55
CA ARG A 120 -23.20 3.73 1.17
C ARG A 120 -22.22 3.09 0.18
N GLY A 121 -21.42 2.12 0.63
CA GLY A 121 -20.42 1.44 -0.20
C GLY A 121 -19.16 2.24 -0.46
N ILE A 122 -18.87 3.26 0.37
CA ILE A 122 -17.63 4.05 0.29
C ILE A 122 -16.60 3.44 1.25
N THR A 123 -15.41 3.11 0.76
CA THR A 123 -14.32 2.58 1.58
C THR A 123 -13.77 3.68 2.49
N VAL A 124 -13.67 3.41 3.79
CA VAL A 124 -12.93 4.28 4.73
C VAL A 124 -11.48 3.82 4.78
N VAL A 125 -10.55 4.75 4.56
CA VAL A 125 -9.09 4.50 4.64
C VAL A 125 -8.53 5.25 5.84
N SER A 126 -7.75 4.59 6.69
CA SER A 126 -7.11 5.22 7.84
C SER A 126 -5.76 4.57 8.18
N GLY A 127 -5.00 5.16 9.11
CA GLY A 127 -3.63 4.79 9.45
C GLY A 127 -3.49 3.78 10.59
N LEU A 128 -4.59 3.24 11.13
CA LEU A 128 -4.62 2.35 12.31
C LEU A 128 -3.97 2.95 13.58
N ALA A 129 -3.77 4.26 13.63
CA ALA A 129 -3.28 4.92 14.83
C ALA A 129 -4.35 4.90 15.94
N ARG A 130 -3.92 5.03 17.20
CA ARG A 130 -4.86 5.30 18.31
C ARG A 130 -5.64 6.58 18.03
N GLY A 131 -6.80 6.74 18.65
CA GLY A 131 -7.62 7.95 18.51
C GLY A 131 -8.54 7.86 17.30
N VAL A 132 -8.56 8.92 16.48
CA VAL A 132 -9.49 9.04 15.33
C VAL A 132 -9.35 7.86 14.36
N ASP A 133 -8.13 7.45 14.02
CA ASP A 133 -7.90 6.38 13.05
C ASP A 133 -8.41 5.00 13.49
N SER A 134 -8.48 4.73 14.80
CA SER A 134 -9.05 3.47 15.33
C SER A 134 -10.57 3.51 15.45
N ALA A 135 -11.15 4.72 15.44
CA ALA A 135 -12.59 4.92 15.55
C ALA A 135 -13.29 5.00 14.19
N ALA A 136 -12.54 5.41 13.17
CA ALA A 136 -12.92 5.31 11.77
C ALA A 136 -12.92 3.86 11.29
#